data_AF-A0A4Y2ARC9-F1
#
_entry.id   AF-A0A4Y2ARC9-F1
#
_cell.length_a   1.000
_cell.length_b   1.000
_cell.length_c   1.000
_cell.angle_alpha   90.00
_cell.angle_beta   90.00
_cell.angle_gamma   90.00
#
_symmetry.space_group_name_H-M   'P 1'
#
loop_
_entity.id
_entity.type
_entity.pdbx_description
1 polymer ?
#
loop_
_entity_poly.entity_id
_entity_poly.type
_entity_poly.pdbx_seq_one_letter_code
_entity_poly.pdbx_strand_id
1 'polypeptide(L)'
;MELFFCFNSYQTWCLETTLTLREYSKYHFHIVSCLKMIEDAWEEVTKRTLTSAWKRLWSLSNVTLRSPVEPMVNAIVSLAKIRGLEVDSIDIDQLVEKHSQQLTTEEVMELHREFVRGGNSNATIF
;
A
#
# COMPACT_ATOMS: atom_id res chain seq x y z
N MET A 1 -11.29 15.10 11.65
CA MET A 1 -10.17 15.03 12.61
C MET A 1 -8.82 15.20 11.94
N GLU A 2 -8.63 14.75 10.69
CA GLU A 2 -7.40 14.96 9.90
C GLU A 2 -6.96 16.43 9.74
N LEU A 3 -7.89 17.38 9.73
CA LEU A 3 -7.57 18.81 9.65
C LEU A 3 -6.99 19.38 10.95
N PHE A 4 -7.18 18.73 12.10
CA PHE A 4 -6.87 19.33 13.40
C PHE A 4 -5.36 19.33 13.71
N PHE A 5 -4.61 18.34 13.24
CA PHE A 5 -3.15 18.26 13.43
C PHE A 5 -2.38 19.13 12.45
N CYS A 6 -2.84 19.12 11.19
CA CYS A 6 -2.41 20.07 10.19
C CYS A 6 -2.59 21.49 10.73
N PHE A 7 -3.80 21.83 11.18
CA PHE A 7 -4.12 23.15 11.74
C PHE A 7 -3.36 23.47 13.03
N ASN A 8 -3.03 22.52 13.90
CA ASN A 8 -2.23 22.79 15.10
C ASN A 8 -0.75 23.07 14.78
N SER A 9 -0.11 22.28 13.92
CA SER A 9 1.26 22.56 13.46
C SER A 9 1.34 23.92 12.73
N TYR A 10 0.30 24.25 11.94
CA TYR A 10 0.12 25.59 11.36
C TYR A 10 -0.18 26.66 12.41
N GLN A 11 -1.05 26.44 13.40
CA GLN A 11 -1.43 27.45 14.39
C GLN A 11 -0.28 27.82 15.32
N THR A 12 0.49 26.85 15.79
CA THR A 12 1.64 27.12 16.68
C THR A 12 2.73 27.91 15.94
N TRP A 13 2.90 27.72 14.62
CA TRP A 13 3.89 28.45 13.80
C TRP A 13 3.37 29.77 13.17
N CYS A 14 2.09 29.83 12.77
CA CYS A 14 1.47 31.05 12.21
C CYS A 14 1.22 32.13 13.26
N LEU A 15 1.14 31.77 14.55
CA LEU A 15 1.05 32.77 15.63
C LEU A 15 2.37 33.53 15.84
N GLU A 16 3.51 32.97 15.41
CA GLU A 16 4.83 33.61 15.56
C GLU A 16 5.34 34.30 14.28
N THR A 17 4.80 33.98 13.10
CA THR A 17 5.24 34.57 11.82
C THR A 17 4.06 34.93 10.92
N THR A 18 4.01 36.19 10.46
CA THR A 18 2.96 36.75 9.58
C THR A 18 3.07 36.26 8.12
N LEU A 19 3.37 34.98 7.92
CA LEU A 19 3.53 34.39 6.60
C LEU A 19 2.18 33.88 6.07
N THR A 20 1.92 34.12 4.78
CA THR A 20 0.76 33.53 4.13
C THR A 20 0.98 32.03 3.87
N LEU A 21 -0.11 31.26 3.78
CA LEU A 21 -0.06 29.81 3.49
C LEU A 21 0.76 29.50 2.22
N ARG A 22 0.68 30.39 1.22
CA ARG A 22 1.42 30.27 -0.05
C ARG A 22 2.93 30.44 0.15
N GLU A 23 3.34 31.39 1.00
CA GLU A 23 4.76 31.63 1.29
C GLU A 23 5.34 30.52 2.15
N TYR A 24 4.58 30.04 3.13
CA TYR A 24 4.96 28.86 3.91
C TYR A 24 5.14 27.63 3.02
N SER A 25 4.15 27.32 2.18
CA SER A 25 4.23 26.18 1.25
C SER A 25 5.42 26.28 0.30
N LYS A 26 5.80 27.49 -0.11
CA LYS A 26 6.88 27.71 -1.07
C LYS A 26 8.29 27.71 -0.45
N TYR A 27 8.44 28.27 0.75
CA TYR A 27 9.76 28.53 1.34
C TYR A 27 10.05 27.70 2.60
N HIS A 28 9.04 27.11 3.22
CA HIS A 28 9.16 26.45 4.53
C HIS A 28 8.59 25.01 4.57
N PHE A 29 7.81 24.61 3.57
CA PHE A 29 7.26 23.25 3.48
C PHE A 29 8.26 22.30 2.83
N HIS A 30 9.21 21.84 3.64
CA HIS A 30 10.22 20.85 3.24
C HIS A 30 9.66 19.43 3.27
N ILE A 31 10.28 18.53 2.49
CA ILE A 31 9.95 17.11 2.47
C ILE A 31 9.96 16.47 3.88
N VAL A 32 10.84 16.96 4.76
CA VAL A 32 10.92 16.53 6.17
C VAL A 32 9.64 16.87 6.93
N SER A 33 9.04 18.04 6.66
CA SER A 33 7.75 18.44 7.23
C SER A 33 6.63 17.52 6.74
N CYS A 34 6.64 17.13 5.47
CA CYS A 34 5.68 16.15 4.94
C CYS A 34 5.80 14.80 5.66
N LEU A 35 7.02 14.30 5.84
CA LEU A 35 7.26 13.01 6.51
C LEU A 35 6.75 13.03 7.95
N LYS A 36 7.03 14.10 8.68
CA LYS A 36 6.54 14.27 10.06
C LYS A 36 5.02 14.35 10.14
N MET A 37 4.38 15.06 9.20
CA MET A 37 2.92 15.11 9.14
C MET A 37 2.30 13.75 8.85
N ILE A 38 2.93 12.94 8.00
CA ILE A 38 2.48 11.58 7.73
C ILE A 38 2.66 10.70 8.98
N GLU A 39 3.79 10.81 9.66
CA GLU A 39 4.07 10.10 10.92
C GLU A 39 3.03 10.45 12.01
N ASP A 40 2.81 11.74 12.25
CA ASP A 40 1.83 12.24 13.24
C ASP A 40 0.40 11.78 12.88
N ALA A 41 0.02 11.85 11.60
CA ALA A 41 -1.27 11.37 11.14
C ALA A 41 -1.41 9.85 11.28
N TRP A 42 -0.31 9.11 11.13
CA TRP A 42 -0.31 7.65 11.24
C TRP A 42 -0.43 7.16 12.68
N GLU A 43 0.10 7.90 13.66
CA GLU A 43 -0.09 7.64 15.10
C GLU A 43 -1.57 7.68 15.51
N GLU A 44 -2.37 8.53 14.87
CA GLU A 44 -3.82 8.61 15.12
C GLU A 44 -4.62 7.47 14.47
N VAL A 45 -4.01 6.76 13.52
CA VAL A 45 -4.69 5.69 12.78
C VAL A 45 -4.75 4.42 13.64
N THR A 46 -5.92 4.18 14.24
CA THR A 46 -6.13 2.96 15.02
C THR A 46 -6.17 1.70 14.12
N LYS A 47 -5.75 0.56 14.68
CA LYS A 47 -5.90 -0.78 14.05
C LYS A 47 -7.33 -1.05 13.58
N ARG A 48 -8.34 -0.52 14.30
CA ARG A 48 -9.75 -0.65 13.93
C ARG A 48 -10.06 0.10 12.63
N THR A 49 -9.54 1.32 12.47
CA THR A 49 -9.68 2.13 11.25
C THR A 49 -9.02 1.43 10.07
N LEU A 50 -7.79 0.95 10.24
CA LEU A 50 -7.07 0.18 9.21
C LEU A 50 -7.84 -1.09 8.82
N THR A 51 -8.30 -1.87 9.78
CA THR A 51 -9.04 -3.12 9.51
C THR A 51 -10.34 -2.84 8.77
N SER A 52 -11.02 -1.73 9.08
CA SER A 52 -12.27 -1.34 8.44
C SER A 52 -12.04 -0.82 7.02
N ALA A 53 -11.01 0.01 6.81
CA ALA A 53 -10.60 0.48 5.49
C ALA A 53 -10.17 -0.70 4.60
N TRP A 54 -9.36 -1.62 5.15
CA TRP A 54 -8.92 -2.83 4.46
C TRP A 54 -10.10 -3.72 4.06
N LYS A 55 -11.07 -3.94 4.94
CA LYS A 55 -12.30 -4.71 4.62
C LYS A 55 -13.09 -4.08 3.47
N ARG A 56 -13.18 -2.74 3.42
CA ARG A 56 -13.84 -2.03 2.30
C ARG A 56 -13.06 -2.17 1.00
N LEU A 57 -11.73 -2.06 1.05
CA LEU A 57 -10.89 -2.28 -0.12
C LEU A 57 -10.98 -3.72 -0.63
N TRP A 58 -11.04 -4.70 0.28
CA TRP A 58 -11.25 -6.11 -0.05
C TRP A 58 -12.63 -6.37 -0.65
N SER A 59 -13.68 -5.70 -0.16
CA SER A 59 -15.00 -5.82 -0.78
C SER A 59 -15.04 -5.16 -2.17
N LEU A 60 -14.32 -4.05 -2.35
CA LEU A 60 -14.20 -3.36 -3.64
C LEU A 60 -13.38 -4.19 -4.63
N SER A 61 -12.31 -4.85 -4.20
CA SER A 61 -11.55 -5.76 -5.05
C SER A 61 -12.41 -6.95 -5.45
N ASN A 62 -13.19 -7.55 -4.55
CA ASN A 62 -14.09 -8.65 -4.90
C ASN A 62 -15.19 -8.22 -5.89
N VAL A 63 -15.64 -6.96 -5.85
CA VAL A 63 -16.59 -6.40 -6.84
C VAL A 63 -15.91 -6.10 -8.18
N THR A 64 -14.65 -5.70 -8.18
CA THR A 64 -13.87 -5.38 -9.40
C THR A 64 -13.31 -6.64 -10.06
N LEU A 65 -13.03 -7.70 -9.28
CA LEU A 65 -12.61 -9.04 -9.71
C LEU A 65 -13.76 -9.89 -10.27
N ARG A 66 -15.01 -9.39 -10.25
CA ARG A 66 -16.15 -9.98 -10.99
C ARG A 66 -16.16 -9.62 -12.48
N SER A 67 -15.17 -8.87 -12.96
CA SER A 67 -14.85 -8.84 -14.40
C SER A 67 -14.67 -10.28 -14.91
N PRO A 68 -15.05 -10.60 -16.16
CA PRO A 68 -14.76 -11.93 -16.71
C PRO A 68 -13.26 -12.21 -16.53
N VAL A 69 -12.92 -13.44 -16.14
CA VAL A 69 -11.53 -13.86 -15.89
C VAL A 69 -10.78 -14.08 -17.21
N GLU A 70 -11.52 -14.39 -18.28
CA GLU A 70 -11.00 -14.65 -19.64
C GLU A 70 -10.12 -13.53 -20.24
N PRO A 71 -10.45 -12.23 -20.16
CA PRO A 71 -9.59 -11.14 -20.63
C PRO A 71 -8.26 -11.06 -19.87
N MET A 72 -8.25 -11.42 -18.58
CA MET A 72 -7.06 -11.34 -17.74
C MET A 72 -6.11 -12.51 -18.03
N VAL A 73 -6.63 -13.73 -18.16
CA VAL A 73 -5.84 -14.92 -18.55
C VAL A 73 -5.19 -14.70 -19.92
N ASN A 74 -5.96 -14.19 -20.90
CA ASN A 74 -5.44 -13.89 -22.23
C ASN A 74 -4.36 -12.80 -22.23
N ALA A 75 -4.48 -11.78 -21.38
CA ALA A 75 -3.46 -10.75 -21.21
C ALA A 75 -2.17 -11.32 -20.62
N ILE A 76 -2.26 -12.20 -19.61
CA ILE A 76 -1.11 -12.87 -18.99
C ILE A 76 -0.40 -13.78 -19.99
N VAL A 77 -1.14 -14.60 -20.74
CA VAL A 77 -0.60 -15.46 -21.80
C VAL A 77 0.12 -14.63 -22.87
N SER A 78 -0.45 -13.49 -23.27
CA SER A 78 0.19 -12.59 -24.24
C SER A 78 1.50 -12.00 -23.71
N LEU A 79 1.52 -11.58 -22.44
CA LEU A 79 2.73 -11.08 -21.79
C LEU A 79 3.80 -12.16 -21.65
N ALA A 80 3.43 -13.38 -21.29
CA ALA A 80 4.34 -14.52 -21.19
C ALA A 80 5.00 -14.81 -22.56
N LYS A 81 4.21 -14.81 -23.63
CA LYS A 81 4.72 -14.97 -25.01
C LYS A 81 5.68 -13.84 -25.42
N ILE A 82 5.38 -12.59 -25.05
CA ILE A 82 6.30 -11.45 -25.26
C ILE A 82 7.63 -11.66 -24.53
N ARG A 83 7.61 -12.32 -23.37
CA ARG A 83 8.81 -12.67 -22.59
C ARG A 83 9.48 -13.98 -23.04
N GLY A 84 9.02 -14.59 -24.14
CA GLY A 84 9.56 -15.85 -24.67
C GLY A 84 9.22 -17.09 -23.84
N LEU A 85 8.22 -16.99 -22.95
CA LEU A 85 7.72 -18.11 -22.17
C LEU A 85 6.64 -18.84 -22.99
N GLU A 86 6.77 -20.15 -23.07
CA GLU A 86 5.76 -21.03 -23.68
C GLU A 86 4.72 -21.39 -22.63
N VAL A 87 3.72 -20.51 -22.49
CA VAL A 87 2.61 -20.63 -21.53
C VAL A 87 1.30 -20.48 -22.28
N ASP A 88 0.36 -21.39 -22.04
CA ASP A 88 -1.00 -21.32 -22.57
C ASP A 88 -2.05 -20.97 -21.50
N SER A 89 -3.31 -20.87 -21.89
CA SER A 89 -4.39 -20.53 -20.95
C SER A 89 -4.64 -21.65 -19.93
N ILE A 90 -4.41 -22.91 -20.31
CA ILE A 90 -4.60 -24.08 -19.45
C ILE A 90 -3.56 -24.07 -18.33
N ASP A 91 -2.33 -23.69 -18.63
CA ASP A 91 -1.26 -23.54 -17.63
C ASP A 91 -1.62 -22.49 -16.57
N ILE A 92 -2.22 -21.37 -16.99
CA ILE A 92 -2.67 -20.31 -16.09
C ILE A 92 -3.87 -20.78 -15.27
N ASP A 93 -4.83 -21.46 -15.87
CA ASP A 93 -6.01 -21.99 -15.16
C ASP A 93 -5.60 -23.02 -14.09
N GLN A 94 -4.67 -23.92 -14.42
CA GLN A 94 -4.10 -24.88 -13.45
C GLN A 94 -3.34 -24.19 -12.31
N LEU A 95 -2.61 -23.11 -12.62
CA LEU A 95 -1.92 -22.31 -11.61
C LEU A 95 -2.92 -21.63 -10.67
N VAL A 96 -3.97 -21.01 -11.23
CA VAL A 96 -5.03 -20.35 -10.46
C VAL A 96 -5.75 -21.37 -9.58
N GLU A 97 -6.07 -22.55 -10.10
CA GLU A 97 -6.72 -23.62 -9.34
C GLU A 97 -5.83 -24.11 -8.19
N LYS A 98 -4.54 -24.39 -8.45
CA LYS A 98 -3.57 -24.81 -7.43
C LYS A 98 -3.44 -23.79 -6.30
N HIS A 99 -3.51 -22.49 -6.60
CA HIS A 99 -3.33 -21.41 -5.64
C HIS A 99 -4.65 -20.78 -5.15
N SER A 100 -5.80 -21.34 -5.51
CA SER A 100 -7.13 -20.88 -5.08
C SER A 100 -7.48 -21.31 -3.65
N GLN A 101 -6.70 -22.21 -3.06
CA GLN A 101 -6.88 -22.63 -1.68
C GLN A 101 -6.55 -21.48 -0.73
N GLN A 102 -7.37 -21.31 0.31
CA GLN A 102 -7.06 -20.37 1.39
C GLN A 102 -5.72 -20.76 2.01
N LEU A 103 -4.76 -19.84 1.97
CA LEU A 103 -3.48 -19.98 2.66
C LEU A 103 -3.73 -20.41 4.10
N THR A 104 -3.09 -21.50 4.53
CA THR A 104 -3.19 -21.95 5.91
C THR A 104 -2.44 -21.00 6.83
N THR A 105 -2.74 -21.04 8.13
CA THR A 105 -2.07 -20.20 9.14
C THR A 105 -0.55 -20.38 9.09
N GLU A 106 -0.09 -21.58 8.77
CA GLU A 106 1.32 -21.94 8.64
C GLU A 106 2.00 -21.25 7.46
N GLU A 107 1.34 -21.19 6.29
CA GLU A 107 1.88 -20.53 5.09
C GLU A 107 1.92 -19.00 5.28
N VAL A 108 0.94 -18.43 6.00
CA VAL A 108 0.94 -17.01 6.38
C VAL A 108 2.09 -16.69 7.34
N MET A 109 2.40 -17.60 8.28
CA MET A 109 3.54 -17.45 9.18
C MET A 109 4.88 -17.59 8.43
N GLU A 110 4.96 -18.45 7.42
CA GLU A 110 6.13 -18.59 6.54
C GLU A 110 6.42 -17.29 5.79
N LEU A 111 5.40 -16.71 5.13
CA LEU A 111 5.51 -15.42 4.42
C LEU A 111 5.94 -14.28 5.34
N HIS A 112 5.42 -14.25 6.58
CA HIS A 112 5.85 -13.26 7.57
C HIS A 112 7.34 -13.41 7.91
N ARG A 113 7.84 -14.64 8.06
CA ARG A 113 9.27 -14.91 8.29
C ARG A 113 10.13 -14.48 7.10
N GLU A 114 9.68 -14.70 5.87
CA GLU A 114 10.40 -14.27 4.68
C GLU A 114 10.47 -12.74 4.56
N PHE A 115 9.36 -12.05 4.86
CA PHE A 115 9.31 -10.59 4.85
C PHE A 115 10.21 -9.97 5.92
N VAL A 116 10.19 -10.51 7.14
CA VAL A 116 11.08 -10.09 8.24
C VAL A 116 12.55 -10.33 7.89
N ARG A 117 12.85 -11.47 7.24
CA ARG A 117 14.21 -11.80 6.75
C ARG A 117 14.66 -10.86 5.63
N GLY A 118 13.77 -10.43 4.75
CA GLY A 118 14.06 -9.45 3.69
C GLY A 118 14.27 -8.02 4.22
N GLY A 119 13.49 -7.61 5.23
CA GLY A 119 13.57 -6.27 5.84
C GLY A 119 14.81 -6.03 6.72
N ASN A 120 15.47 -7.09 7.19
CA ASN A 120 16.65 -6.99 8.07
C ASN A 120 17.98 -6.73 7.33
N SER A 121 17.97 -6.65 5.99
CA SER A 121 19.17 -6.40 5.20
C SER A 121 19.61 -4.93 5.17
N ASN A 122 18.81 -4.01 5.73
CA ASN A 122 19.04 -2.56 5.64
C ASN A 122 19.46 -1.93 6.99
N ALA A 123 19.66 -2.73 8.03
CA ALA A 123 20.02 -2.26 9.37
C ALA A 123 21.44 -2.68 9.76
N THR A 124 22.42 -2.58 8.85
CA THR A 124 23.83 -2.44 9.21
C THR A 124 24.57 -1.91 7.98
N ILE A 125 25.05 -0.66 8.05
CA ILE A 125 26.31 -0.12 7.49
C ILE A 125 26.21 1.41 7.63
N PHE A 126 26.95 1.92 8.62
CA PHE A 126 27.34 3.29 8.99
C PHE A 126 26.29 4.40 9.06
#